data_AF-A0A1C0UUZ6-F1
#
_entry.id   AF-A0A1C0UUZ6-F1
#
_cell.length_a   1.000
_cell.length_b   1.000
_cell.length_c   1.000
_cell.angle_alpha   90.00
_cell.angle_beta   90.00
_cell.angle_gamma   90.00
#
_symmetry.space_group_name_H-M   'P 1'
#
loop_
_entity.id
_entity.type
_entity.pdbx_description
1 polymer ?
#
loop_
_entity_poly.entity_id
_entity_poly.type
_entity_poly.pdbx_seq_one_letter_code
_entity_poly.pdbx_strand_id
1 'polypeptide(L)'
;MLPNRYQNLNRIQQLDPVTDHSQIYYLMSGYEFSWEMQRSLEVALMRTYCVPSISKLLDQTKEFHQRPQKRYDDTSILLVEIVKWGYESDRGQQALQRMNAIHGRFKIDNADFLYVLSTFIYDPIDWNANFGWRLMCEQEKLASFYFWREVGKRMHIENIPETYAEFEHYKLDYEKENFRYSDTNRRIGESTLALFLSWFPWWMRQPLKPIIYALLDETMLDAFGFQHPSPWLRSVMVKILKFRAKFIHWLPPRTQTNFYIDSPIRSYPNGYEIANVGSEVGF
;
A
#
# COMPACT_ATOMS: atom_id res chain seq x y z
N MET A 1 -12.47 20.68 -20.66
CA MET A 1 -12.17 20.19 -19.30
C MET A 1 -13.50 20.02 -18.57
N LEU A 2 -13.76 18.88 -17.95
CA LEU A 2 -15.06 18.64 -17.30
C LEU A 2 -15.24 19.60 -16.10
N PRO A 3 -16.44 20.16 -15.89
CA PRO A 3 -16.74 20.94 -14.69
C PRO A 3 -16.36 20.16 -13.43
N ASN A 4 -15.81 20.84 -12.42
CA ASN A 4 -15.49 20.29 -11.10
C ASN A 4 -14.37 19.22 -11.04
N ARG A 5 -13.67 18.88 -12.14
CA ARG A 5 -12.59 17.88 -12.13
C ARG A 5 -11.48 18.19 -11.11
N TYR A 6 -11.23 19.46 -10.85
CA TYR A 6 -10.20 19.95 -9.92
C TYR A 6 -10.78 20.52 -8.62
N GLN A 7 -12.06 20.29 -8.32
CA GLN A 7 -12.69 20.85 -7.13
C GLN A 7 -12.02 20.37 -5.84
N ASN A 8 -11.71 19.06 -5.75
CA ASN A 8 -10.99 18.51 -4.60
C ASN A 8 -9.55 19.03 -4.52
N LEU A 9 -8.84 19.13 -5.64
CA LEU A 9 -7.49 19.72 -5.66
C LEU A 9 -7.53 21.15 -5.12
N ASN A 10 -8.45 21.99 -5.63
CA ASN A 10 -8.59 23.36 -5.18
C ASN A 10 -8.92 23.43 -3.69
N ARG A 11 -9.77 22.53 -3.18
CA ARG A 11 -10.06 22.42 -1.73
C ARG A 11 -8.83 22.03 -0.93
N ILE A 12 -8.12 20.98 -1.36
CA ILE A 12 -6.92 20.47 -0.69
C ILE A 12 -5.83 21.54 -0.60
N GLN A 13 -5.65 22.36 -1.65
CA GLN A 13 -4.68 23.44 -1.67
C GLN A 13 -4.97 24.58 -0.66
N GLN A 14 -6.19 24.63 -0.10
CA GLN A 14 -6.55 25.58 0.96
C GLN A 14 -6.43 25.00 2.38
N LEU A 15 -6.08 23.71 2.51
CA LEU A 15 -5.93 23.02 3.79
C LEU A 15 -4.47 23.02 4.24
N ASP A 16 -4.25 23.02 5.56
CA ASP A 16 -2.91 22.89 6.14
C ASP A 16 -2.55 21.41 6.26
N PRO A 17 -1.49 20.92 5.58
CA PRO A 17 -1.11 19.51 5.65
C PRO A 17 -0.65 19.07 7.05
N VAL A 18 -0.34 19.97 7.98
CA VAL A 18 0.01 19.58 9.35
C VAL A 18 -1.25 19.30 10.16
N THR A 19 -2.26 20.16 10.12
CA THR A 19 -3.48 20.02 10.95
C THR A 19 -4.60 19.24 10.26
N ASP A 20 -4.70 19.35 8.93
CA ASP A 20 -5.79 18.78 8.13
C ASP A 20 -5.38 17.51 7.38
N HIS A 21 -4.22 16.91 7.69
CA HIS A 21 -3.71 15.74 6.96
C HIS A 21 -4.71 14.60 6.84
N SER A 22 -5.50 14.31 7.89
CA SER A 22 -6.53 13.27 7.82
C SER A 22 -7.61 13.58 6.77
N GLN A 23 -8.02 14.85 6.67
CA GLN A 23 -8.99 15.29 5.65
C GLN A 23 -8.40 15.27 4.25
N ILE A 24 -7.17 15.76 4.09
CA ILE A 24 -6.47 15.75 2.79
C ILE A 24 -6.27 14.31 2.33
N TYR A 25 -5.77 13.43 3.19
CA TYR A 25 -5.50 12.04 2.88
C TYR A 25 -6.79 11.26 2.55
N TYR A 26 -7.90 11.57 3.23
CA TYR A 26 -9.23 11.05 2.90
C TYR A 26 -9.69 11.48 1.50
N LEU A 27 -9.61 12.78 1.16
CA LEU A 27 -10.02 13.27 -0.16
C LEU A 27 -9.15 12.67 -1.27
N MET A 28 -7.84 12.65 -1.04
CA MET A 28 -6.84 12.09 -1.94
C MET A 28 -7.09 10.59 -2.20
N SER A 29 -7.25 9.80 -1.14
CA SER A 29 -7.37 8.34 -1.23
C SER A 29 -8.77 7.87 -1.60
N GLY A 30 -9.81 8.58 -1.18
CA GLY A 30 -11.20 8.21 -1.41
C GLY A 30 -11.72 8.63 -2.78
N TYR A 31 -11.35 9.82 -3.25
CA TYR A 31 -11.93 10.43 -4.46
C TYR A 31 -10.93 10.56 -5.61
N GLU A 32 -9.73 11.08 -5.35
CA GLU A 32 -8.80 11.50 -6.41
C GLU A 32 -8.03 10.32 -7.00
N PHE A 33 -7.43 9.51 -6.13
CA PHE A 33 -6.42 8.50 -6.49
C PHE A 33 -6.77 7.11 -5.96
N SER A 34 -8.04 6.78 -5.73
CA SER A 34 -8.44 5.55 -5.04
C SER A 34 -7.87 4.27 -5.67
N TRP A 35 -7.77 4.22 -7.01
CA TRP A 35 -7.15 3.08 -7.69
C TRP A 35 -5.63 3.09 -7.56
N GLU A 36 -4.99 4.25 -7.72
CA GLU A 36 -3.55 4.42 -7.62
C GLU A 36 -3.06 4.10 -6.20
N MET A 37 -3.76 4.54 -5.15
CA MET A 37 -3.47 4.21 -3.76
C MET A 37 -3.56 2.70 -3.52
N GLN A 38 -4.62 2.04 -4.01
CA GLN A 38 -4.73 0.58 -3.83
C GLN A 38 -3.60 -0.18 -4.54
N ARG A 39 -3.31 0.15 -5.81
CA ARG A 39 -2.31 -0.59 -6.60
C ARG A 39 -0.88 -0.30 -6.17
N SER A 40 -0.58 0.93 -5.79
CA SER A 40 0.72 1.28 -5.24
C SER A 40 0.98 0.56 -3.92
N LEU A 41 -0.01 0.50 -3.02
CA LEU A 41 0.13 -0.21 -1.75
C LEU A 41 0.23 -1.73 -1.90
N GLU A 42 -0.35 -2.33 -2.95
CA GLU A 42 -0.10 -3.74 -3.29
C GLU A 42 1.37 -3.99 -3.66
N VAL A 43 1.98 -3.07 -4.42
CA VAL A 43 3.40 -3.14 -4.79
C VAL A 43 4.29 -2.83 -3.58
N ALA A 44 3.94 -1.82 -2.80
CA ALA A 44 4.62 -1.45 -1.55
C ALA A 44 4.64 -2.62 -0.57
N LEU A 45 3.51 -3.31 -0.44
CA LEU A 45 3.41 -4.52 0.38
C LEU A 45 4.38 -5.60 -0.12
N MET A 46 4.45 -5.86 -1.43
CA MET A 46 5.47 -6.76 -1.97
C MET A 46 6.89 -6.26 -1.69
N ARG A 47 7.14 -4.96 -1.78
CA ARG A 47 8.45 -4.35 -1.50
C ARG A 47 8.93 -4.67 -0.08
N THR A 48 8.04 -4.70 0.91
CA THR A 48 8.40 -5.09 2.28
C THR A 48 8.95 -6.53 2.38
N TYR A 49 8.55 -7.42 1.47
CA TYR A 49 8.99 -8.82 1.47
C TYR A 49 10.39 -9.02 0.89
N CYS A 50 10.99 -7.97 0.32
CA CYS A 50 12.37 -7.99 -0.15
C CYS A 50 13.39 -7.95 1.01
N VAL A 51 12.90 -7.72 2.24
CA VAL A 51 13.70 -7.72 3.48
C VAL A 51 13.58 -9.08 4.19
N PRO A 52 14.65 -9.90 4.22
CA PRO A 52 14.65 -11.21 4.89
C PRO A 52 14.12 -11.30 6.32
N SER A 53 14.31 -10.29 7.18
CA SER A 53 13.74 -10.31 8.54
C SER A 53 12.21 -10.29 8.49
N ILE A 54 11.63 -9.41 7.68
CA ILE A 54 10.20 -9.29 7.44
C ILE A 54 9.65 -10.56 6.78
N SER A 55 10.22 -10.98 5.64
CA SER A 55 9.70 -12.12 4.90
C SER A 55 9.79 -13.44 5.67
N LYS A 56 10.83 -13.63 6.50
CA LYS A 56 10.96 -14.78 7.40
C LYS A 56 9.82 -14.82 8.40
N LEU A 57 9.50 -13.68 9.03
CA LEU A 57 8.38 -13.60 9.97
C LEU A 57 7.06 -13.93 9.26
N LEU A 58 6.81 -13.34 8.08
CA LEU A 58 5.59 -13.59 7.30
C LEU A 58 5.48 -15.06 6.87
N ASP A 59 6.59 -15.70 6.45
CA ASP A 59 6.64 -17.12 6.07
C ASP A 59 6.41 -18.07 7.26
N GLN A 60 6.81 -17.67 8.47
CA GLN A 60 6.56 -18.41 9.70
C GLN A 60 5.07 -18.39 10.08
N THR A 61 4.34 -17.30 9.82
CA THR A 61 2.89 -17.23 10.11
C THR A 61 2.05 -18.23 9.31
N LYS A 62 2.56 -18.70 8.16
CA LYS A 62 1.85 -19.54 7.17
C LYS A 62 0.60 -18.92 6.54
N GLU A 63 0.19 -17.72 6.95
CA GLU A 63 -1.01 -17.05 6.42
C GLU A 63 -0.94 -16.80 4.91
N PHE A 64 0.25 -16.45 4.40
CA PHE A 64 0.46 -16.26 2.95
C PHE A 64 0.29 -17.53 2.13
N HIS A 65 0.54 -18.70 2.73
CA HIS A 65 0.42 -19.99 2.05
C HIS A 65 -0.97 -20.59 2.20
N GLN A 66 -1.54 -20.50 3.41
CA GLN A 66 -2.79 -21.17 3.75
C GLN A 66 -4.02 -20.31 3.47
N ARG A 67 -3.94 -18.99 3.71
CA ARG A 67 -5.08 -18.07 3.64
C ARG A 67 -4.72 -16.73 2.98
N PRO A 68 -4.06 -16.72 1.80
CA PRO A 68 -3.54 -15.49 1.20
C PRO A 68 -4.61 -14.41 0.95
N GLN A 69 -5.80 -14.80 0.48
CA GLN A 69 -6.89 -13.85 0.25
C GLN A 69 -7.34 -13.18 1.56
N LYS A 70 -7.54 -13.96 2.62
CA LYS A 70 -7.92 -13.43 3.93
C LYS A 70 -6.83 -12.53 4.51
N ARG A 71 -5.57 -12.92 4.37
CA ARG A 71 -4.42 -12.11 4.83
C ARG A 71 -4.34 -10.76 4.11
N TYR A 72 -4.65 -10.72 2.80
CA TYR A 72 -4.72 -9.49 2.01
C TYR A 72 -5.92 -8.62 2.41
N ASP A 73 -7.11 -9.23 2.54
CA ASP A 73 -8.33 -8.53 2.93
C ASP A 73 -8.19 -7.95 4.35
N ASP A 74 -7.61 -8.71 5.29
CA ASP A 74 -7.40 -8.29 6.67
C ASP A 74 -6.52 -7.06 6.80
N THR A 75 -5.39 -7.03 6.08
CA THR A 75 -4.52 -5.83 6.05
C THR A 75 -5.22 -4.66 5.38
N SER A 76 -5.91 -4.90 4.26
CA SER A 76 -6.62 -3.84 3.55
C SER A 76 -7.71 -3.22 4.40
N ILE A 77 -8.48 -4.02 5.13
CA ILE A 77 -9.51 -3.54 6.06
C ILE A 77 -8.90 -2.67 7.15
N LEU A 78 -7.90 -3.16 7.89
CA LEU A 78 -7.34 -2.42 9.03
C LEU A 78 -6.76 -1.08 8.59
N LEU A 79 -5.99 -1.05 7.50
CA LEU A 79 -5.41 0.20 6.99
C LEU A 79 -6.49 1.17 6.51
N VAL A 80 -7.50 0.67 5.79
CA VAL A 80 -8.54 1.52 5.21
C VAL A 80 -9.52 2.03 6.27
N GLU A 81 -9.81 1.28 7.34
CA GLU A 81 -10.59 1.78 8.47
C GLU A 81 -9.90 2.98 9.14
N ILE A 82 -8.57 2.91 9.33
CA ILE A 82 -7.79 4.01 9.90
C ILE A 82 -7.81 5.24 8.98
N VAL A 83 -7.64 5.01 7.66
CA VAL A 83 -7.63 6.08 6.65
C VAL A 83 -8.98 6.72 6.43
N LYS A 84 -10.04 5.91 6.28
CA LYS A 84 -11.38 6.39 5.91
C LYS A 84 -12.01 7.18 7.06
N TRP A 85 -11.87 6.71 8.29
CA TRP A 85 -12.52 7.33 9.44
C TRP A 85 -11.59 8.27 10.22
N GLY A 86 -10.29 8.20 9.98
CA GLY A 86 -9.28 8.92 10.76
C GLY A 86 -8.94 8.20 12.06
N TYR A 87 -7.67 8.25 12.44
CA TYR A 87 -7.13 7.53 13.62
C TYR A 87 -7.69 8.01 14.97
N GLU A 88 -8.41 9.14 15.01
CA GLU A 88 -9.04 9.66 16.24
C GLU A 88 -10.49 9.20 16.41
N SER A 89 -11.13 8.70 15.35
CA SER A 89 -12.51 8.19 15.41
C SER A 89 -12.60 6.85 16.14
N ASP A 90 -13.78 6.50 16.66
CA ASP A 90 -14.01 5.20 17.30
C ASP A 90 -13.62 4.02 16.41
N ARG A 91 -13.95 4.07 15.11
CA ARG A 91 -13.59 3.01 14.16
C ARG A 91 -12.09 2.98 13.87
N GLY A 92 -11.47 4.13 13.66
CA GLY A 92 -10.03 4.24 13.43
C GLY A 92 -9.22 3.76 14.64
N GLN A 93 -9.63 4.12 15.86
CA GLN A 93 -9.02 3.66 17.10
C GLN A 93 -9.17 2.14 17.28
N GLN A 94 -10.35 1.56 17.00
CA GLN A 94 -10.54 0.11 17.05
C GLN A 94 -9.60 -0.61 16.06
N ALA A 95 -9.46 -0.09 14.85
CA ALA A 95 -8.57 -0.68 13.84
C ALA A 95 -7.09 -0.56 14.24
N LEU A 96 -6.67 0.58 14.78
CA LEU A 96 -5.32 0.78 15.34
C LEU A 96 -5.02 -0.18 16.49
N GLN A 97 -5.94 -0.28 17.45
CA GLN A 97 -5.80 -1.19 18.59
C GLN A 97 -5.70 -2.64 18.12
N ARG A 98 -6.52 -3.04 17.15
CA ARG A 98 -6.44 -4.38 16.57
C ARG A 98 -5.12 -4.63 15.86
N MET A 99 -4.64 -3.66 15.07
CA MET A 99 -3.33 -3.74 14.41
C MET A 99 -2.19 -3.88 15.43
N ASN A 100 -2.19 -3.06 16.49
CA ASN A 100 -1.21 -3.14 17.57
C ASN A 100 -1.29 -4.49 18.31
N ALA A 101 -2.49 -5.02 18.56
CA ALA A 101 -2.67 -6.32 19.18
C ALA A 101 -2.14 -7.48 18.32
N ILE A 102 -2.28 -7.40 17.00
CA ILE A 102 -1.71 -8.40 16.08
C ILE A 102 -0.19 -8.29 16.07
N HIS A 103 0.35 -7.09 15.88
CA HIS A 103 1.80 -6.88 15.81
C HIS A 103 2.51 -7.18 17.13
N GLY A 104 1.89 -6.89 18.28
CA GLY A 104 2.43 -7.16 19.61
C GLY A 104 2.60 -8.65 19.95
N ARG A 105 2.10 -9.57 19.10
CA ARG A 105 2.35 -11.02 19.21
C ARG A 105 3.69 -11.45 18.61
N PHE A 106 4.42 -10.53 17.99
CA PHE A 106 5.67 -10.83 17.30
C PHE A 106 6.76 -9.88 17.77
N LYS A 107 7.98 -10.39 17.88
CA LYS A 107 9.16 -9.56 18.09
C LYS A 107 9.61 -9.00 16.74
N ILE A 108 9.16 -7.79 16.43
CA ILE A 108 9.51 -7.04 15.21
C ILE A 108 10.50 -5.94 15.60
N ASP A 109 11.61 -5.83 14.89
CA ASP A 109 12.59 -4.77 15.13
C ASP A 109 12.02 -3.40 14.73
N ASN A 110 12.31 -2.36 15.51
CA ASN A 110 11.82 -1.01 15.23
C ASN A 110 12.20 -0.51 13.83
N ALA A 111 13.39 -0.89 13.34
CA ALA A 111 13.85 -0.50 12.01
C ALA A 111 12.98 -1.11 10.88
N ASP A 112 12.50 -2.36 11.05
CA ASP A 112 11.56 -3.00 10.13
C ASP A 112 10.19 -2.29 10.17
N PHE A 113 9.69 -1.94 11.36
CA PHE A 113 8.47 -1.13 11.49
C PHE A 113 8.59 0.20 10.78
N LEU A 114 9.69 0.91 11.03
CA LEU A 114 9.94 2.24 10.47
C LEU A 114 10.07 2.17 8.94
N TYR A 115 10.73 1.13 8.43
CA TYR A 115 10.80 0.87 7.00
C TYR A 115 9.41 0.62 6.41
N VAL A 116 8.64 -0.33 6.97
CA VAL A 116 7.28 -0.63 6.49
C VAL A 116 6.39 0.62 6.53
N LEU A 117 6.47 1.42 7.60
CA LEU A 117 5.74 2.68 7.72
C LEU A 117 6.07 3.64 6.57
N SER A 118 7.34 3.78 6.21
CA SER A 118 7.78 4.64 5.12
C SER A 118 7.15 4.26 3.77
N THR A 119 6.94 2.96 3.52
CA THR A 119 6.37 2.49 2.25
C THR A 119 4.93 2.98 2.05
N PHE A 120 4.17 3.25 3.11
CA PHE A 120 2.82 3.82 2.98
C PHE A 120 2.82 5.30 2.56
N ILE A 121 3.95 6.00 2.71
CA ILE A 121 4.12 7.41 2.35
C ILE A 121 4.67 7.49 0.93
N TYR A 122 5.85 6.90 0.70
CA TYR A 122 6.64 7.20 -0.50
C TYR A 122 6.22 6.37 -1.72
N ASP A 123 5.91 5.08 -1.56
CA ASP A 123 5.56 4.24 -2.71
C ASP A 123 4.28 4.72 -3.44
N PRO A 124 3.21 5.17 -2.75
CA PRO A 124 2.06 5.81 -3.42
C PRO A 124 2.41 7.11 -4.14
N ILE A 125 3.30 7.92 -3.57
CA ILE A 125 3.75 9.18 -4.17
C ILE A 125 4.56 8.90 -5.44
N ASP A 126 5.50 7.96 -5.39
CA ASP A 126 6.32 7.54 -6.53
C ASP A 126 5.48 6.92 -7.64
N TRP A 127 4.52 6.06 -7.27
CA TRP A 127 3.57 5.50 -8.20
C TRP A 127 2.73 6.59 -8.87
N ASN A 128 2.23 7.55 -8.08
CA ASN A 128 1.45 8.67 -8.61
C ASN A 128 2.26 9.53 -9.57
N ALA A 129 3.51 9.84 -9.26
CA ALA A 129 4.39 10.63 -10.12
C ALA A 129 4.55 10.00 -11.52
N ASN A 130 4.46 8.67 -11.61
CA ASN A 130 4.60 7.93 -12.86
C ASN A 130 3.28 7.62 -13.56
N PHE A 131 2.22 7.34 -12.80
CA PHE A 131 0.97 6.72 -13.30
C PHE A 131 -0.32 7.42 -12.84
N GLY A 132 -0.22 8.51 -12.08
CA GLY A 132 -1.35 9.33 -11.67
C GLY A 132 -1.94 10.11 -12.86
N TRP A 133 -3.26 10.27 -12.87
CA TRP A 133 -3.94 11.11 -13.88
C TRP A 133 -3.63 12.59 -13.72
N ARG A 134 -3.21 12.99 -12.51
CA ARG A 134 -2.52 14.24 -12.17
C ARG A 134 -1.47 13.93 -11.11
N LEU A 135 -0.47 14.81 -10.99
CA LEU A 135 0.49 14.74 -9.90
C LEU A 135 -0.17 15.08 -8.56
N MET A 136 0.29 14.44 -7.49
CA MET A 136 0.01 14.86 -6.13
C MET A 136 0.63 16.24 -5.88
N CYS A 137 -0.15 17.16 -5.32
CA CYS A 137 0.36 18.46 -4.88
C CYS A 137 1.15 18.32 -3.58
N GLU A 138 1.81 19.41 -3.18
CA GLU A 138 2.63 19.42 -1.96
C GLU A 138 1.83 19.08 -0.70
N GLN A 139 0.60 19.61 -0.58
CA GLN A 139 -0.30 19.32 0.54
C GLN A 139 -0.63 17.83 0.62
N GLU A 140 -0.83 17.14 -0.51
CA GLU A 140 -1.11 15.70 -0.54
C GLU A 140 0.08 14.87 -0.10
N LYS A 141 1.29 15.23 -0.55
CA LYS A 141 2.53 14.56 -0.14
C LYS A 141 2.81 14.75 1.35
N LEU A 142 2.72 15.98 1.83
CA LEU A 142 2.95 16.30 3.24
C LEU A 142 1.86 15.70 4.14
N ALA A 143 0.60 15.73 3.72
CA ALA A 143 -0.48 15.09 4.46
C ALA A 143 -0.25 13.57 4.59
N SER A 144 0.24 12.90 3.54
CA SER A 144 0.61 11.49 3.60
C SER A 144 1.69 11.24 4.65
N PHE A 145 2.72 12.09 4.67
CA PHE A 145 3.80 12.04 5.67
C PHE A 145 3.28 12.25 7.11
N TYR A 146 2.54 13.32 7.36
CA TYR A 146 2.03 13.61 8.72
C TYR A 146 1.02 12.57 9.19
N PHE A 147 0.12 12.12 8.31
CA PHE A 147 -0.86 11.08 8.64
C PHE A 147 -0.18 9.77 9.08
N TRP A 148 0.77 9.26 8.29
CA TRP A 148 1.46 8.01 8.64
C TRP A 148 2.44 8.19 9.81
N ARG A 149 3.03 9.37 10.00
CA ARG A 149 3.82 9.67 11.20
C ARG A 149 2.96 9.58 12.46
N GLU A 150 1.75 10.13 12.44
CA GLU A 150 0.80 10.06 13.56
C GLU A 150 0.27 8.65 13.82
N VAL A 151 0.05 7.86 12.76
CA VAL A 151 -0.23 6.42 12.88
C VAL A 151 0.95 5.69 13.52
N GLY A 152 2.18 5.92 13.04
CA GLY A 152 3.39 5.28 13.56
C GLY A 152 3.63 5.55 15.04
N LYS A 153 3.42 6.80 15.49
CA LYS A 153 3.46 7.14 16.92
C LYS A 153 2.45 6.34 17.75
N ARG A 154 1.22 6.18 17.24
CA ARG A 154 0.15 5.37 17.88
C ARG A 154 0.42 3.87 17.82
N MET A 155 1.33 3.44 16.97
CA MET A 155 1.86 2.07 16.94
C MET A 155 3.10 1.88 17.83
N HIS A 156 3.52 2.92 18.57
CA HIS A 156 4.72 2.91 19.40
C HIS A 156 6.02 2.70 18.59
N ILE A 157 6.04 3.12 17.32
CA ILE A 157 7.26 3.13 16.51
C ILE A 157 8.12 4.31 16.98
N GLU A 158 9.37 4.00 17.31
CA GLU A 158 10.34 4.97 17.84
C GLU A 158 11.19 5.56 16.73
N ASN A 159 11.77 6.74 16.98
CA ASN A 159 12.73 7.41 16.11
C ASN A 159 12.22 7.67 14.68
N ILE A 160 10.92 7.97 14.53
CA ILE A 160 10.35 8.36 13.24
C ILE A 160 10.93 9.72 12.83
N PRO A 161 11.61 9.84 11.66
CA PRO A 161 12.23 11.09 11.27
C PRO A 161 11.24 12.26 11.21
N GLU A 162 11.72 13.45 11.52
CA GLU A 162 10.85 14.61 11.73
C GLU A 162 10.44 15.30 10.44
N THR A 163 11.24 15.13 9.39
CA THR A 163 11.01 15.75 8.09
C THR A 163 10.72 14.74 6.99
N TYR A 164 9.97 15.19 5.97
CA TYR A 164 9.67 14.40 4.78
C TYR A 164 10.94 13.88 4.09
N ALA A 165 11.98 14.72 3.97
CA ALA A 165 13.20 14.36 3.25
C ALA A 165 14.07 13.36 4.04
N GLU A 166 14.17 13.52 5.36
CA GLU A 166 14.94 12.56 6.19
C GLU A 166 14.30 11.18 6.18
N PHE A 167 12.97 11.09 6.22
CA PHE A 167 12.30 9.79 6.21
C PHE A 167 12.34 9.13 4.81
N GLU A 168 12.36 9.92 3.74
CA GLU A 168 12.62 9.42 2.38
C GLU A 168 14.05 8.85 2.28
N HIS A 169 15.03 9.59 2.80
CA HIS A 169 16.43 9.14 2.78
C HIS A 169 16.62 7.86 3.60
N TYR A 170 16.02 7.79 4.80
CA TYR A 170 16.02 6.59 5.63
C TYR A 170 15.49 5.37 4.86
N LYS A 171 14.36 5.52 4.15
CA LYS A 171 13.79 4.45 3.35
C LYS A 171 14.77 3.94 2.29
N LEU A 172 15.37 4.85 1.53
CA LEU A 172 16.29 4.51 0.45
C LEU A 172 17.56 3.81 0.96
N ASP A 173 18.11 4.30 2.07
CA ASP A 173 19.28 3.69 2.71
C ASP A 173 18.94 2.31 3.28
N TYR A 174 17.78 2.19 3.94
CA TYR A 174 17.29 0.90 4.45
C TYR A 174 17.16 -0.14 3.34
N GLU A 175 16.57 0.22 2.20
CA GLU A 175 16.43 -0.67 1.03
C GLU A 175 17.80 -1.07 0.49
N LYS A 176 18.73 -0.13 0.35
CA LYS A 176 20.08 -0.40 -0.14
C LYS A 176 20.85 -1.37 0.75
N GLU A 177 20.68 -1.26 2.06
CA GLU A 177 21.36 -2.11 3.04
C GLU A 177 20.68 -3.48 3.21
N ASN A 178 19.35 -3.52 3.07
CA ASN A 178 18.53 -4.67 3.45
C ASN A 178 17.83 -5.36 2.30
N PHE A 179 17.96 -4.94 1.05
CA PHE A 179 17.41 -5.75 -0.05
C PHE A 179 18.40 -6.81 -0.46
N ARG A 180 17.99 -8.06 -0.28
CA ARG A 180 18.80 -9.23 -0.65
C ARG A 180 17.90 -10.42 -0.90
N TYR A 181 18.36 -11.33 -1.76
CA TYR A 181 17.67 -12.59 -1.99
C TYR A 181 17.56 -13.43 -0.70
N SER A 182 16.41 -14.06 -0.50
CA SER A 182 16.18 -15.12 0.47
C SER A 182 15.11 -16.08 -0.03
N ASP A 183 15.20 -17.36 0.35
CA ASP A 183 14.15 -18.34 0.05
C ASP A 183 12.79 -17.93 0.63
N THR A 184 12.78 -17.24 1.77
CA THR A 184 11.55 -16.73 2.40
C THR A 184 10.92 -15.61 1.58
N ASN A 185 11.71 -14.66 1.06
CA ASN A 185 11.25 -13.63 0.12
C ASN A 185 10.57 -14.30 -1.08
N ARG A 186 11.27 -15.25 -1.71
CA ARG A 186 10.79 -15.95 -2.89
C ARG A 186 9.45 -16.64 -2.64
N ARG A 187 9.34 -17.42 -1.57
CA ARG A 187 8.11 -18.13 -1.20
C ARG A 187 6.94 -17.18 -0.98
N ILE A 188 7.13 -16.10 -0.23
CA ILE A 188 6.07 -15.11 0.03
C ILE A 188 5.68 -14.35 -1.24
N GLY A 189 6.67 -13.98 -2.06
CA GLY A 189 6.45 -13.34 -3.35
C GLY A 189 5.65 -14.24 -4.29
N GLU A 190 6.00 -15.53 -4.40
CA GLU A 190 5.28 -16.50 -5.23
C GLU A 190 3.84 -16.71 -4.75
N SER A 191 3.61 -16.77 -3.43
CA SER A 191 2.25 -16.89 -2.87
C SER A 191 1.40 -15.63 -3.12
N THR A 192 2.00 -14.45 -3.05
CA THR A 192 1.32 -13.18 -3.34
C THR A 192 1.02 -13.05 -4.84
N LEU A 193 1.95 -13.45 -5.70
CA LEU A 193 1.73 -13.55 -7.14
C LEU A 193 0.58 -14.52 -7.45
N ALA A 194 0.57 -15.70 -6.83
CA ALA A 194 -0.49 -16.69 -7.01
C ALA A 194 -1.85 -16.14 -6.58
N LEU A 195 -1.91 -15.37 -5.49
CA LEU A 195 -3.11 -14.65 -5.07
C LEU A 195 -3.60 -13.68 -6.15
N PHE A 196 -2.74 -12.79 -6.65
CA PHE A 196 -3.13 -11.83 -7.68
C PHE A 196 -3.63 -12.51 -8.96
N LEU A 197 -2.95 -13.58 -9.38
CA LEU A 197 -3.36 -14.38 -10.54
C LEU A 197 -4.67 -15.13 -10.29
N SER A 198 -4.99 -15.49 -9.04
CA SER A 198 -6.24 -16.19 -8.70
C SER A 198 -7.50 -15.36 -8.99
N TRP A 199 -7.37 -14.03 -9.02
CA TRP A 199 -8.46 -13.10 -9.33
C TRP A 199 -8.88 -13.12 -10.79
N PHE A 200 -8.08 -13.73 -11.66
CA PHE A 200 -8.33 -13.86 -13.09
C PHE A 200 -8.75 -15.29 -13.47
N PRO A 201 -9.51 -15.43 -14.58
CA PRO A 201 -9.78 -16.73 -15.19
C PRO A 201 -8.49 -17.54 -15.40
N TRP A 202 -8.57 -18.85 -15.23
CA TRP A 202 -7.40 -19.75 -15.23
C TRP A 202 -6.53 -19.62 -16.50
N TRP A 203 -7.14 -19.36 -17.67
CA TRP A 203 -6.46 -19.21 -18.95
C TRP A 203 -5.65 -17.91 -19.08
N MET A 204 -5.90 -16.91 -18.24
CA MET A 204 -5.14 -15.64 -18.21
C MET A 204 -3.91 -15.70 -17.30
N ARG A 205 -3.81 -16.69 -16.41
CA ARG A 205 -2.82 -16.66 -15.32
C ARG A 205 -1.38 -16.69 -15.82
N GLN A 206 -1.06 -17.54 -16.81
CA GLN A 206 0.31 -17.63 -17.33
C GLN A 206 0.72 -16.38 -18.13
N PRO A 207 -0.12 -15.84 -19.05
CA PRO A 207 0.18 -14.57 -19.72
C PRO A 207 0.32 -13.36 -18.77
N LEU A 208 -0.40 -13.34 -17.65
CA LEU A 208 -0.37 -12.22 -16.69
C LEU A 208 0.84 -12.25 -15.75
N LYS A 209 1.47 -13.40 -15.54
CA LYS A 209 2.64 -13.52 -14.67
C LYS A 209 3.78 -12.54 -15.02
N PRO A 210 4.28 -12.46 -16.27
CA PRO A 210 5.34 -11.51 -16.62
C PRO A 210 4.86 -10.05 -16.58
N ILE A 211 3.55 -9.79 -16.68
CA ILE A 211 2.97 -8.45 -16.52
C ILE A 211 3.09 -7.97 -15.07
N ILE A 212 2.83 -8.84 -14.09
CA ILE A 212 3.00 -8.51 -12.67
C ILE A 212 4.47 -8.23 -12.37
N TYR A 213 5.40 -9.03 -12.93
CA TYR A 213 6.84 -8.77 -12.78
C TYR A 213 7.26 -7.42 -13.36
N ALA A 214 6.63 -6.95 -14.44
CA ALA A 214 6.90 -5.65 -15.02
C ALA A 214 6.47 -4.47 -14.13
N LEU A 215 5.65 -4.71 -13.10
CA LEU A 215 5.28 -3.71 -12.08
C LEU A 215 6.29 -3.63 -10.93
N LEU A 216 7.16 -4.64 -10.78
CA LEU A 216 8.20 -4.67 -9.76
C LEU A 216 9.48 -4.06 -10.32
N ASP A 217 10.22 -3.28 -9.53
CA ASP A 217 11.52 -2.77 -9.95
C ASP A 217 12.59 -3.88 -9.95
N GLU A 218 13.77 -3.58 -10.48
CA GLU A 218 14.86 -4.54 -10.61
C GLU A 218 15.35 -5.07 -9.25
N THR A 219 15.44 -4.19 -8.24
CA THR A 219 15.88 -4.58 -6.89
C THR A 219 14.90 -5.54 -6.22
N MET A 220 13.59 -5.35 -6.43
CA MET A 220 12.58 -6.27 -5.95
C MET A 220 12.66 -7.62 -6.67
N LEU A 221 12.80 -7.61 -8.00
CA LEU A 221 12.95 -8.84 -8.79
C LEU A 221 14.16 -9.66 -8.34
N ASP A 222 15.30 -9.00 -8.10
CA ASP A 222 16.51 -9.63 -7.59
C ASP A 222 16.32 -10.18 -6.18
N ALA A 223 15.71 -9.40 -5.27
CA ALA A 223 15.44 -9.83 -3.90
C ALA A 223 14.44 -11.00 -3.81
N PHE A 224 13.55 -11.15 -4.80
CA PHE A 224 12.68 -12.32 -4.92
C PHE A 224 13.31 -13.49 -5.67
N GLY A 225 14.38 -13.26 -6.45
CA GLY A 225 14.90 -14.22 -7.41
C GLY A 225 13.92 -14.50 -8.56
N PHE A 226 13.15 -13.49 -8.96
CA PHE A 226 12.21 -13.55 -10.09
C PHE A 226 12.92 -13.28 -11.41
N GLN A 227 12.32 -13.79 -12.48
CA GLN A 227 12.82 -13.52 -13.82
C GLN A 227 12.53 -12.08 -14.20
N HIS A 228 13.55 -11.43 -14.76
CA HIS A 228 13.41 -10.09 -15.30
C HIS A 228 12.52 -10.11 -16.53
N PRO A 229 11.44 -9.30 -16.57
CA PRO A 229 10.62 -9.16 -17.77
C PRO A 229 11.44 -8.47 -18.85
N SER A 230 11.11 -8.71 -20.13
CA SER A 230 11.82 -8.04 -21.21
C SER A 230 11.67 -6.51 -21.11
N PRO A 231 12.70 -5.72 -21.46
CA PRO A 231 12.62 -4.25 -21.44
C PRO A 231 11.46 -3.70 -22.28
N TRP A 232 11.13 -4.41 -23.37
CA TRP A 232 9.97 -4.11 -24.20
C TRP A 232 8.66 -4.27 -23.43
N LEU A 233 8.46 -5.38 -22.72
CA LEU A 233 7.24 -5.61 -21.93
C LEU A 233 7.09 -4.56 -20.83
N ARG A 234 8.18 -4.23 -20.11
CA ARG A 234 8.18 -3.15 -19.10
C ARG A 234 7.77 -1.82 -19.72
N SER A 235 8.33 -1.49 -20.88
CA SER A 235 7.98 -0.26 -21.62
C SER A 235 6.51 -0.23 -22.05
N VAL A 236 5.96 -1.36 -22.50
CA VAL A 236 4.54 -1.48 -22.85
C VAL A 236 3.66 -1.25 -21.62
N MET A 237 3.98 -1.88 -20.48
CA MET A 237 3.21 -1.73 -19.25
C MET A 237 3.20 -0.28 -18.74
N VAL A 238 4.36 0.39 -18.75
CA VAL A 238 4.45 1.83 -18.41
C VAL A 238 3.56 2.67 -19.34
N LYS A 239 3.58 2.39 -20.66
CA LYS A 239 2.73 3.11 -21.62
C LYS A 239 1.24 2.87 -21.38
N ILE A 240 0.84 1.63 -21.08
CA ILE A 240 -0.57 1.29 -20.75
C ILE A 240 -1.03 2.07 -19.53
N LEU A 241 -0.24 2.09 -18.45
CA LEU A 241 -0.59 2.81 -17.23
C LEU A 241 -0.66 4.33 -17.44
N LYS A 242 0.28 4.91 -18.18
CA LYS A 242 0.26 6.33 -18.56
C LYS A 242 -0.92 6.67 -19.48
N PHE A 243 -1.29 5.77 -20.39
CA PHE A 243 -2.47 5.95 -21.25
C PHE A 243 -3.76 5.91 -20.43
N ARG A 244 -3.89 4.96 -19.50
CA ARG A 244 -5.00 4.90 -18.54
C ARG A 244 -5.11 6.21 -17.75
N ALA A 245 -4.00 6.72 -17.24
CA ALA A 245 -3.96 7.99 -16.50
C ALA A 245 -4.50 9.16 -17.34
N LYS A 246 -4.04 9.27 -18.59
CA LYS A 246 -4.55 10.28 -19.55
C LYS A 246 -6.03 10.09 -19.84
N PHE A 247 -6.51 8.85 -19.99
CA PHE A 247 -7.92 8.58 -20.24
C PHE A 247 -8.80 9.00 -19.05
N ILE A 248 -8.39 8.69 -17.82
CA ILE A 248 -9.11 9.06 -16.60
C ILE A 248 -9.25 10.56 -16.40
N HIS A 249 -8.27 11.34 -16.87
CA HIS A 249 -8.36 12.80 -16.85
C HIS A 249 -9.62 13.33 -17.56
N TRP A 250 -10.12 12.61 -18.58
CA TRP A 250 -11.32 12.98 -19.35
C TRP A 250 -12.62 12.40 -18.79
N LEU A 251 -12.56 11.55 -17.76
CA LEU A 251 -13.75 11.00 -17.13
C LEU A 251 -14.31 11.94 -16.05
N PRO A 252 -15.63 11.90 -15.78
CA PRO A 252 -16.23 12.65 -14.67
C PRO A 252 -15.53 12.38 -13.34
N PRO A 253 -15.39 13.39 -12.46
CA PRO A 253 -14.88 13.17 -11.12
C PRO A 253 -15.81 12.24 -10.33
N ARG A 254 -15.26 11.51 -9.36
CA ARG A 254 -16.05 10.65 -8.48
C ARG A 254 -16.94 11.49 -7.57
N THR A 255 -18.20 11.08 -7.43
CA THR A 255 -19.17 11.70 -6.53
C THR A 255 -19.27 10.97 -5.18
N GLN A 256 -18.82 9.71 -5.12
CA GLN A 256 -18.74 8.90 -3.91
C GLN A 256 -17.31 8.42 -3.71
N THR A 257 -16.96 8.12 -2.45
CA THR A 257 -15.67 7.50 -2.15
C THR A 257 -15.58 6.11 -2.77
N ASN A 258 -14.35 5.67 -3.04
CA ASN A 258 -14.08 4.32 -3.50
C ASN A 258 -12.92 3.72 -2.70
N PHE A 259 -13.11 3.63 -1.38
CA PHE A 259 -12.21 2.89 -0.51
C PHE A 259 -12.41 1.37 -0.67
N TYR A 260 -11.40 0.59 -0.28
CA TYR A 260 -11.49 -0.87 -0.34
C TYR A 260 -12.73 -1.43 0.38
N ILE A 261 -13.06 -0.86 1.55
CA ILE A 261 -14.20 -1.27 2.38
C ILE A 261 -15.56 -0.72 1.89
N ASP A 262 -15.58 0.06 0.81
CA ASP A 262 -16.82 0.52 0.16
C ASP A 262 -17.39 -0.54 -0.80
N SER A 263 -16.64 -1.63 -1.02
CA SER A 263 -17.00 -2.72 -1.92
C SER A 263 -17.07 -4.08 -1.19
N PRO A 264 -17.78 -5.08 -1.73
CA PRO A 264 -17.80 -6.43 -1.16
C PRO A 264 -16.39 -7.03 -1.04
N ILE A 265 -16.08 -7.56 0.13
CA ILE A 265 -14.76 -8.13 0.46
C ILE A 265 -14.84 -9.65 0.37
N ARG A 266 -13.93 -10.27 -0.38
CA ARG A 266 -13.99 -11.70 -0.75
C ARG A 266 -14.02 -12.63 0.47
N SER A 267 -13.22 -12.33 1.49
CA SER A 267 -13.15 -13.13 2.72
C SER A 267 -14.25 -12.81 3.72
N TYR A 268 -15.04 -11.75 3.48
CA TYR A 268 -16.06 -11.22 4.38
C TYR A 268 -17.38 -10.91 3.62
N PRO A 269 -18.02 -11.91 2.99
CA PRO A 269 -19.22 -11.69 2.18
C PRO A 269 -20.41 -11.14 2.96
N ASN A 270 -20.44 -11.38 4.29
CA ASN A 270 -21.49 -10.92 5.20
C ASN A 270 -21.05 -9.71 6.05
N GLY A 271 -19.95 -9.05 5.67
CA GLY A 271 -19.30 -8.02 6.48
C GLY A 271 -18.30 -8.57 7.50
N TYR A 272 -17.71 -7.68 8.28
CA TYR A 272 -16.69 -7.97 9.29
C TYR A 272 -16.89 -7.11 10.54
N GLU A 273 -16.40 -7.62 11.67
CA GLU A 273 -16.19 -6.84 12.89
C GLU A 273 -14.68 -6.62 13.05
N ILE A 274 -14.25 -5.39 13.33
CA ILE A 274 -12.82 -5.04 13.41
C ILE A 274 -12.08 -5.95 14.40
N ALA A 275 -12.71 -6.32 15.52
CA ALA A 275 -12.14 -7.22 16.52
C ALA A 275 -11.72 -8.60 15.96
N ASN A 276 -12.38 -9.07 14.90
CA ASN A 276 -12.17 -10.38 14.28
C ASN A 276 -11.25 -10.33 13.04
N VAL A 277 -10.79 -9.15 12.64
CA VAL A 277 -9.94 -8.96 11.46
C VAL A 277 -8.49 -9.29 11.80
N GLY A 278 -7.78 -10.00 10.92
CA GLY A 278 -6.38 -10.42 11.13
C GLY A 278 -6.25 -11.77 11.85
N SER A 279 -5.07 -12.38 11.73
CA SER A 279 -4.81 -13.71 12.30
C SER A 279 -4.72 -13.67 13.82
N GLU A 280 -5.05 -14.79 14.46
CA GLU A 280 -4.80 -15.02 15.90
C GLU A 280 -3.47 -15.72 16.18
N VAL A 281 -2.75 -16.11 15.11
CA VAL A 281 -1.43 -16.74 15.20
C VAL A 281 -0.44 -15.79 15.89
N GLY A 282 0.33 -16.33 16.83
CA GLY A 282 1.46 -15.69 17.50
C GLY A 282 2.49 -16.76 17.90
N PHE A 283 3.75 -16.36 18.08
CA PHE A 283 4.84 -17.26 18.48
C PHE A 283 5.69 -16.64 19.57
#